data_AF-A0A376U611-F1
#
_entry.id   AF-A0A376U611-F1
#
_cell.length_a   1.000
_cell.length_b   1.000
_cell.length_c   1.000
_cell.angle_alpha   90.00
_cell.angle_beta   90.00
_cell.angle_gamma   90.00
#
_symmetry.space_group_name_H-M   'P 1'
#
loop_
_entity.id
_entity.type
_entity.pdbx_description
1 polymer ?
#
loop_
_entity_poly.entity_id
_entity_poly.type
_entity_poly.pdbx_seq_one_letter_code
_entity_poly.pdbx_strand_id
1 'polypeptide(L)'
;MVLTDAGQQLALRLERLLDELNSTLRDTGRMGQQLSGKVRVAASQTISAHLIPQCIAESHRRYPDIQFVLHDRPQQWVMESIRQGDVDFGIVIDPGPVGDLQCEAILSEPFFLLCHRDSALAVEDYVPWQALQGAKLVLQDYASGSRPLIDAALARNGIQANIVQEIGHPATLFPMVAAGIGISILPALALPLPEVAHCGKAHYAGC
;
A
#
# COMPACT_ATOMS: atom_id res chain seq x y z
N MET A 1 -20.74 -26.00 -8.43
CA MET A 1 -20.68 -25.58 -9.85
C MET A 1 -19.58 -24.53 -9.95
N VAL A 2 -18.51 -24.80 -10.70
CA VAL A 2 -17.35 -23.90 -10.81
C VAL A 2 -17.50 -23.11 -12.11
N LEU A 3 -17.27 -21.80 -12.05
CA LEU A 3 -17.28 -20.93 -13.22
C LEU A 3 -16.08 -21.28 -14.12
N THR A 4 -16.28 -21.22 -15.43
CA THR A 4 -15.17 -21.22 -16.39
C THR A 4 -14.41 -19.89 -16.30
N ASP A 5 -13.16 -19.83 -16.78
CA ASP A 5 -12.37 -18.59 -16.78
C ASP A 5 -13.10 -17.44 -17.49
N ALA A 6 -13.77 -17.73 -18.60
CA ALA A 6 -14.62 -16.77 -19.30
C ALA A 6 -15.83 -16.33 -18.45
N GLY A 7 -16.41 -17.24 -17.69
CA GLY A 7 -17.48 -16.95 -16.75
C GLY A 7 -17.04 -16.07 -15.57
N GLN A 8 -15.83 -16.27 -15.05
CA GLN A 8 -15.25 -15.41 -14.02
C GLN A 8 -15.00 -13.99 -14.55
N GLN A 9 -14.43 -13.85 -15.74
CA GLN A 9 -14.20 -12.52 -16.34
C GLN A 9 -15.51 -11.79 -16.65
N LEU A 10 -16.54 -12.52 -17.11
CA LEU A 10 -17.86 -11.95 -17.36
C LEU A 10 -18.53 -11.52 -16.05
N ALA A 11 -18.48 -12.34 -15.00
CA ALA A 11 -19.08 -12.02 -13.71
C ALA A 11 -18.49 -10.73 -13.11
N LEU A 12 -17.15 -10.60 -13.11
CA LEU A 12 -16.47 -9.38 -12.66
C LEU A 12 -16.93 -8.13 -13.41
N ARG A 13 -17.03 -8.21 -14.75
CA ARG A 13 -17.50 -7.09 -15.58
C ARG A 13 -18.98 -6.78 -15.36
N LEU A 14 -19.81 -7.81 -15.19
CA LEU A 14 -21.27 -7.65 -15.04
C LEU A 14 -21.64 -7.04 -13.69
N GLU A 15 -20.98 -7.47 -12.60
CA GLU A 15 -21.17 -6.84 -11.28
C GLU A 15 -20.87 -5.34 -11.33
N ARG A 16 -19.81 -4.94 -12.03
CA ARG A 16 -19.48 -3.52 -12.23
C ARG A 16 -20.54 -2.76 -13.02
N LEU A 17 -20.96 -3.30 -14.17
CA LEU A 17 -21.98 -2.65 -15.01
C LEU A 17 -23.31 -2.47 -14.27
N LEU A 18 -23.68 -3.44 -13.44
CA LEU A 18 -24.87 -3.34 -12.60
C LEU A 18 -24.70 -2.30 -11.49
N ASP A 19 -23.52 -2.22 -10.87
CA ASP A 19 -23.23 -1.19 -9.86
C ASP A 19 -23.26 0.23 -10.47
N GLU A 20 -22.72 0.41 -11.67
CA GLU A 20 -22.70 1.68 -12.42
C GLU A 20 -24.10 2.08 -12.92
N LEU A 21 -24.90 1.11 -13.38
CA LEU A 21 -26.31 1.34 -13.72
C LEU A 21 -27.10 1.77 -12.48
N ASN A 22 -26.89 1.08 -11.35
CA ASN A 22 -27.54 1.39 -10.10
C ASN A 22 -27.12 2.76 -9.53
N SER A 23 -25.86 3.18 -9.67
CA SER A 23 -25.44 4.53 -9.28
C SER A 23 -26.10 5.58 -10.17
N THR A 24 -26.09 5.38 -11.49
CA THR A 24 -26.72 6.31 -12.45
C THR A 24 -28.22 6.49 -12.18
N LEU A 25 -28.93 5.41 -11.85
CA LEU A 25 -30.34 5.45 -11.49
C LEU A 25 -30.60 6.16 -10.16
N ARG A 26 -29.68 6.06 -9.18
CA ARG A 26 -29.76 6.80 -7.92
C ARG A 26 -29.46 8.29 -8.12
N ASP A 27 -28.49 8.62 -8.96
CA ASP A 27 -28.06 10.00 -9.23
C ASP A 27 -29.15 10.79 -9.97
N THR A 28 -29.86 10.14 -10.90
CA THR A 28 -31.05 10.73 -11.57
C THR A 28 -32.22 10.95 -10.61
N GLY A 29 -32.30 10.23 -9.48
CA GLY A 29 -33.28 10.44 -8.43
C GLY A 29 -32.88 11.48 -7.36
N ARG A 30 -31.62 11.91 -7.32
CA ARG A 30 -31.05 12.80 -6.28
C ARG A 30 -30.64 14.15 -6.85
N MET A 31 -31.63 14.96 -7.26
CA MET A 31 -31.43 16.40 -7.40
C MET A 31 -31.27 17.04 -6.01
N GLY A 32 -30.04 17.08 -5.48
CA GLY A 32 -29.68 17.94 -4.34
C GLY A 32 -28.83 17.30 -3.23
N GLN A 33 -27.54 17.63 -3.25
CA GLN A 33 -26.63 17.85 -2.11
C GLN A 33 -26.12 16.71 -1.21
N GLN A 34 -26.52 15.44 -1.36
CA GLN A 34 -25.92 14.36 -0.56
C GLN A 34 -25.08 13.40 -1.40
N LEU A 35 -23.74 13.51 -1.28
CA LEU A 35 -22.82 12.55 -1.88
C LEU A 35 -23.07 11.17 -1.25
N SER A 36 -23.26 10.16 -2.10
CA SER A 36 -23.67 8.82 -1.67
C SER A 36 -23.21 7.77 -2.67
N GLY A 37 -23.09 6.52 -2.22
CA GLY A 37 -22.73 5.39 -3.08
C GLY A 37 -21.49 4.66 -2.60
N LYS A 38 -20.91 3.84 -3.47
CA LYS A 38 -19.77 2.98 -3.16
C LYS A 38 -18.53 3.49 -3.88
N VAL A 39 -17.44 3.68 -3.14
CA VAL A 39 -16.13 4.07 -3.64
C VAL A 39 -15.15 2.92 -3.41
N ARG A 40 -14.63 2.34 -4.48
CA ARG A 40 -13.62 1.27 -4.46
C ARG A 40 -12.25 1.90 -4.63
N VAL A 41 -11.37 1.69 -3.66
CA VAL A 41 -9.99 2.17 -3.68
C VAL A 41 -9.04 1.00 -3.53
N ALA A 42 -7.98 0.93 -4.34
CA ALA A 42 -6.84 0.05 -4.08
C ALA A 42 -5.65 0.87 -3.57
N ALA A 43 -4.91 0.37 -2.58
CA ALA A 43 -3.73 1.08 -2.09
C ALA A 43 -2.59 0.13 -1.78
N SER A 44 -1.36 0.63 -1.94
CA SER A 44 -0.16 -0.11 -1.55
C SER A 44 -0.17 -0.39 -0.05
N GLN A 45 0.46 -1.48 0.37
CA GLN A 45 0.28 -2.04 1.72
C GLN A 45 0.59 -1.06 2.86
N THR A 46 1.63 -0.24 2.74
CA THR A 46 1.98 0.77 3.74
C THR A 46 0.96 1.90 3.78
N ILE A 47 0.45 2.33 2.62
CA ILE A 47 -0.57 3.37 2.51
C ILE A 47 -1.92 2.87 3.08
N SER A 48 -2.30 1.63 2.73
CA SER A 48 -3.50 0.94 3.23
C SER A 48 -3.51 0.85 4.76
N ALA A 49 -2.38 0.53 5.36
CA ALA A 49 -2.30 0.35 6.81
C ALA A 49 -2.19 1.67 7.58
N HIS A 50 -1.54 2.71 7.03
CA HIS A 50 -1.14 3.89 7.80
C HIS A 50 -1.83 5.20 7.42
N LEU A 51 -2.31 5.35 6.16
CA LEU A 51 -2.94 6.58 5.68
C LEU A 51 -4.46 6.42 5.50
N ILE A 52 -4.88 5.39 4.76
CA ILE A 52 -6.27 5.20 4.36
C ILE A 52 -7.26 5.12 5.54
N PRO A 53 -6.96 4.45 6.68
CA PRO A 53 -7.93 4.30 7.75
C PRO A 53 -8.42 5.65 8.30
N GLN A 54 -7.51 6.63 8.42
CA GLN A 54 -7.83 7.98 8.88
C GLN A 54 -8.70 8.73 7.85
N CYS A 55 -8.38 8.56 6.56
CA CYS A 55 -9.18 9.14 5.46
C CYS A 55 -10.60 8.56 5.45
N ILE A 56 -10.77 7.24 5.63
CA ILE A 56 -12.08 6.59 5.67
C ILE A 56 -12.88 7.07 6.88
N ALA A 57 -12.26 7.15 8.07
CA ALA A 57 -12.92 7.61 9.28
C ALA A 57 -13.45 9.06 9.15
N GLU A 58 -12.61 9.96 8.63
CA GLU A 58 -13.00 11.36 8.39
C GLU A 58 -14.05 11.49 7.28
N SER A 59 -13.93 10.67 6.23
CA SER A 59 -14.92 10.64 5.15
C SER A 59 -16.28 10.17 5.65
N HIS A 60 -16.34 9.10 6.47
CA HIS A 60 -17.60 8.63 7.07
C HIS A 60 -18.26 9.70 7.96
N ARG A 61 -17.46 10.52 8.66
CA ARG A 61 -17.97 11.63 9.47
C ARG A 61 -18.59 12.75 8.62
N ARG A 62 -18.01 13.04 7.45
CA ARG A 62 -18.43 14.13 6.56
C ARG A 62 -19.49 13.71 5.54
N TYR A 63 -19.45 12.45 5.12
CA TYR A 63 -20.23 11.85 4.03
C TYR A 63 -20.71 10.45 4.43
N PRO A 64 -21.66 10.34 5.39
CA PRO A 64 -22.08 9.05 5.97
C PRO A 64 -22.73 8.09 4.95
N ASP A 65 -23.23 8.62 3.83
CA ASP A 65 -23.83 7.82 2.76
C ASP A 65 -22.82 7.29 1.74
N ILE A 66 -21.51 7.59 1.90
CA ILE A 66 -20.44 7.02 1.09
C ILE A 66 -19.87 5.79 1.80
N GLN A 67 -19.90 4.66 1.11
CA GLN A 67 -19.27 3.42 1.54
C GLN A 67 -17.94 3.21 0.82
N PHE A 68 -16.83 3.15 1.56
CA PHE A 68 -15.52 2.78 1.01
C PHE A 68 -15.32 1.27 1.00
N VAL A 69 -14.72 0.76 -0.07
CA VAL A 69 -14.14 -0.59 -0.14
C VAL A 69 -12.66 -0.46 -0.46
N LEU A 70 -11.83 -0.83 0.51
CA LEU A 70 -10.38 -0.82 0.40
C LEU A 70 -9.86 -2.19 -0.07
N HIS A 71 -9.10 -2.18 -1.16
CA HIS A 71 -8.31 -3.29 -1.65
C HIS A 71 -6.85 -3.09 -1.27
N ASP A 72 -6.42 -3.71 -0.18
CA ASP A 72 -5.01 -3.71 0.24
C ASP A 72 -4.21 -4.72 -0.58
N ARG A 73 -3.28 -4.24 -1.42
CA ARG A 73 -2.52 -5.06 -2.37
C ARG A 73 -1.10 -4.51 -2.61
N PRO A 74 -0.14 -5.33 -3.07
CA PRO A 74 1.11 -4.84 -3.63
C PRO A 74 0.85 -3.84 -4.76
N GLN A 75 1.73 -2.84 -4.92
CA GLN A 75 1.52 -1.73 -5.85
C GLN A 75 1.29 -2.20 -7.30
N GLN A 76 2.04 -3.20 -7.76
CA GLN A 76 1.85 -3.74 -9.10
C GLN A 76 0.39 -4.17 -9.35
N TRP A 77 -0.27 -4.74 -8.34
CA TRP A 77 -1.66 -5.18 -8.43
C TRP A 77 -2.65 -4.03 -8.23
N VAL A 78 -2.27 -2.98 -7.49
CA VAL A 78 -3.07 -1.74 -7.44
C VAL A 78 -3.20 -1.14 -8.83
N MET A 79 -2.08 -1.02 -9.56
CA MET A 79 -2.06 -0.49 -10.92
C MET A 79 -2.91 -1.32 -11.87
N GLU A 80 -2.85 -2.65 -11.76
CA GLU A 80 -3.66 -3.55 -12.57
C GLU A 80 -5.16 -3.41 -12.27
N SER A 81 -5.54 -3.32 -10.99
CA SER A 81 -6.94 -3.12 -10.60
C SER A 81 -7.53 -1.81 -11.14
N ILE A 82 -6.73 -0.74 -11.26
CA ILE A 82 -7.18 0.50 -11.91
C ILE A 82 -7.41 0.28 -13.42
N ARG A 83 -6.46 -0.36 -14.12
CA ARG A 83 -6.57 -0.62 -15.57
C ARG A 83 -7.73 -1.53 -15.93
N GLN A 84 -8.01 -2.52 -15.10
CA GLN A 84 -9.16 -3.41 -15.26
C GLN A 84 -10.48 -2.73 -14.88
N GLY A 85 -10.40 -1.62 -14.15
CA GLY A 85 -11.54 -0.90 -13.60
C GLY A 85 -12.25 -1.68 -12.50
N ASP A 86 -11.49 -2.45 -11.71
CA ASP A 86 -11.95 -3.12 -10.49
C ASP A 86 -12.13 -2.12 -9.34
N VAL A 87 -11.37 -1.01 -9.40
CA VAL A 87 -11.41 0.09 -8.44
C VAL A 87 -11.58 1.41 -9.16
N ASP A 88 -12.12 2.41 -8.47
CA ASP A 88 -12.38 3.74 -9.04
C ASP A 88 -11.07 4.56 -9.10
N PHE A 89 -10.19 4.37 -8.13
CA PHE A 89 -8.82 4.92 -8.14
C PHE A 89 -7.90 4.07 -7.26
N GLY A 90 -6.59 4.32 -7.35
CA GLY A 90 -5.64 3.74 -6.41
C GLY A 90 -4.57 4.70 -5.93
N ILE A 91 -4.01 4.39 -4.75
CA ILE A 91 -2.95 5.16 -4.11
C ILE A 91 -1.67 4.32 -4.06
N VAL A 92 -0.63 4.83 -4.70
CA VAL A 92 0.62 4.13 -4.97
C VAL A 92 1.82 5.01 -4.63
N ILE A 93 2.98 4.37 -4.49
CA ILE A 93 4.29 5.01 -4.28
C ILE A 93 4.92 5.20 -5.66
N ASP A 94 4.99 6.43 -6.15
CA ASP A 94 5.63 6.83 -7.42
C ASP A 94 5.57 5.76 -8.53
N PRO A 95 4.48 5.71 -9.32
CA PRO A 95 4.34 4.71 -10.38
C PRO A 95 5.30 4.95 -11.56
N GLY A 96 6.13 6.00 -11.51
CA GLY A 96 6.92 6.46 -12.64
C GLY A 96 6.04 6.98 -13.78
N PRO A 97 6.61 7.12 -15.00
CA PRO A 97 5.85 7.53 -16.17
C PRO A 97 4.81 6.47 -16.56
N VAL A 98 3.52 6.81 -16.44
CA VAL A 98 2.39 6.00 -16.90
C VAL A 98 1.59 6.78 -17.94
N GLY A 99 1.43 6.20 -19.13
CA GLY A 99 0.79 6.87 -20.28
C GLY A 99 -0.72 6.66 -20.35
N ASP A 100 -1.24 5.69 -19.61
CA ASP A 100 -2.62 5.21 -19.63
C ASP A 100 -3.44 5.66 -18.41
N LEU A 101 -2.81 6.32 -17.44
CA LEU A 101 -3.42 6.72 -16.17
C LEU A 101 -3.11 8.19 -15.86
N GLN A 102 -4.06 8.86 -15.20
CA GLN A 102 -3.82 10.17 -14.61
C GLN A 102 -3.26 9.99 -13.20
N CYS A 103 -2.21 10.74 -12.87
CA CYS A 103 -1.57 10.68 -11.55
C CYS A 103 -1.50 12.07 -10.93
N GLU A 104 -1.82 12.14 -9.64
CA GLU A 104 -1.70 13.34 -8.82
C GLU A 104 -0.92 13.02 -7.55
N ALA A 105 0.06 13.85 -7.22
CA ALA A 105 0.84 13.71 -5.99
C ALA A 105 0.05 14.26 -4.80
N ILE A 106 -0.32 13.39 -3.86
CA ILE A 106 -1.11 13.77 -2.67
C ILE A 106 -0.28 13.90 -1.39
N LEU A 107 0.89 13.27 -1.36
CA LEU A 107 1.79 13.21 -0.20
C LEU A 107 3.23 13.01 -0.68
N SER A 108 4.17 13.62 0.03
CA SER A 108 5.60 13.33 -0.10
C SER A 108 6.12 12.89 1.27
N GLU A 109 6.84 11.77 1.30
CA GLU A 109 7.38 11.19 2.52
C GLU A 109 8.84 10.75 2.32
N PRO A 110 9.67 10.78 3.38
CA PRO A 110 11.03 10.30 3.31
C PRO A 110 11.11 8.77 3.40
N PHE A 111 12.26 8.23 2.98
CA PHE A 111 12.69 6.89 3.34
C PHE A 111 13.53 6.94 4.61
N PHE A 112 13.39 5.91 5.44
CA PHE A 112 14.18 5.68 6.64
C PHE A 112 15.02 4.42 6.52
N LEU A 113 16.15 4.41 7.23
CA LEU A 113 16.94 3.22 7.47
C LEU A 113 16.35 2.45 8.65
N LEU A 114 16.10 1.16 8.46
CA LEU A 114 15.78 0.22 9.52
C LEU A 114 17.00 -0.64 9.79
N CYS A 115 17.52 -0.57 11.01
CA CYS A 115 18.67 -1.36 11.45
C CYS A 115 18.44 -2.00 12.82
N HIS A 116 19.25 -3.00 13.15
CA HIS A 116 19.24 -3.57 14.49
C HIS A 116 19.69 -2.51 15.51
N ARG A 117 19.13 -2.54 16.72
CA ARG A 117 19.45 -1.56 17.79
C ARG A 117 20.93 -1.49 18.16
N ASP A 118 21.65 -2.60 17.98
CA ASP A 118 23.09 -2.71 18.28
C ASP A 118 23.97 -2.34 17.07
N SER A 119 23.36 -1.89 15.97
CA SER A 119 24.10 -1.39 14.80
C SER A 119 24.79 -0.07 15.13
N ALA A 120 26.00 0.15 14.62
CA ALA A 120 26.66 1.45 14.68
C ALA A 120 25.83 2.56 14.01
N LEU A 121 24.94 2.22 13.09
CA LEU A 121 24.05 3.17 12.41
C LEU A 121 22.84 3.59 13.27
N ALA A 122 22.59 2.90 14.39
CA ALA A 122 21.41 3.15 15.22
C ALA A 122 21.50 4.45 16.04
N VAL A 123 22.70 5.01 16.21
CA VAL A 123 22.95 6.25 16.98
C VAL A 123 23.04 7.51 16.10
N GLU A 124 22.96 7.35 14.78
CA GLU A 124 23.12 8.45 13.83
C GLU A 124 21.75 9.02 13.46
N ASP A 125 21.56 10.34 13.60
CA ASP A 125 20.36 11.03 13.13
C ASP A 125 20.28 11.08 11.60
N TYR A 126 21.43 10.95 10.93
CA TYR A 126 21.55 10.95 9.47
C TYR A 126 22.58 9.93 9.01
N VAL A 127 22.15 8.99 8.17
CA VAL A 127 23.04 7.96 7.60
C VAL A 127 23.34 8.30 6.13
N PRO A 128 24.60 8.59 5.76
CA PRO A 128 24.97 8.83 4.38
C PRO A 128 24.86 7.52 3.57
N TRP A 129 24.49 7.63 2.28
CA TRP A 129 24.39 6.49 1.37
C TRP A 129 25.64 5.60 1.34
N GLN A 130 26.82 6.21 1.51
CA GLN A 130 28.11 5.51 1.53
C GLN A 130 28.24 4.52 2.70
N ALA A 131 27.50 4.71 3.78
CA ALA A 131 27.46 3.76 4.90
C ALA A 131 26.83 2.41 4.52
N LEU A 132 26.09 2.37 3.40
CA LEU A 132 25.46 1.15 2.88
C LEU A 132 26.36 0.36 1.93
N GLN A 133 27.57 0.86 1.65
CA GLN A 133 28.51 0.17 0.78
C GLN A 133 28.90 -1.21 1.36
N GLY A 134 28.63 -2.27 0.59
CA GLY A 134 28.87 -3.65 1.02
C GLY A 134 27.91 -4.16 2.10
N ALA A 135 26.91 -3.37 2.51
CA ALA A 135 25.95 -3.78 3.53
C ALA A 135 25.04 -4.91 3.05
N LYS A 136 24.59 -5.75 3.99
CA LYS A 136 23.55 -6.75 3.74
C LYS A 136 22.17 -6.10 3.84
N LEU A 137 21.42 -6.08 2.75
CA LEU A 137 20.09 -5.50 2.69
C LEU A 137 19.00 -6.57 2.65
N VAL A 138 17.94 -6.34 3.44
CA VAL A 138 16.65 -7.02 3.33
C VAL A 138 15.68 -6.00 2.73
N LEU A 139 15.23 -6.22 1.51
CA LEU A 139 14.35 -5.28 0.80
C LEU A 139 13.03 -5.93 0.44
N GLN A 140 12.03 -5.10 0.17
CA GLN A 140 10.84 -5.60 -0.52
C GLN A 140 11.17 -6.05 -1.94
N ASP A 141 10.40 -7.01 -2.45
CA ASP A 141 10.46 -7.41 -3.84
C ASP A 141 9.95 -6.31 -4.79
N TYR A 142 10.06 -6.56 -6.09
CA TYR A 142 9.68 -5.61 -7.14
C TYR A 142 8.17 -5.39 -7.30
N ALA A 143 7.30 -6.11 -6.58
CA ALA A 143 5.88 -5.78 -6.55
C ALA A 143 5.60 -4.54 -5.67
N SER A 144 6.56 -4.14 -4.82
CA SER A 144 6.56 -2.89 -4.06
C SER A 144 6.96 -1.70 -4.92
N GLY A 145 6.26 -0.57 -4.77
CA GLY A 145 6.65 0.70 -5.39
C GLY A 145 7.94 1.30 -4.82
N SER A 146 8.31 0.94 -3.60
CA SER A 146 9.54 1.43 -2.98
C SER A 146 10.81 0.85 -3.61
N ARG A 147 10.75 -0.41 -4.09
CA ARG A 147 11.95 -1.12 -4.55
C ARG A 147 12.65 -0.43 -5.74
N PRO A 148 11.95 -0.02 -6.81
CA PRO A 148 12.57 0.73 -7.90
C PRO A 148 13.20 2.06 -7.47
N LEU A 149 12.58 2.76 -6.51
CA LEU A 149 13.11 4.03 -5.99
C LEU A 149 14.40 3.81 -5.19
N ILE A 150 14.44 2.77 -4.37
CA ILE A 150 15.63 2.37 -3.61
C ILE A 150 16.76 1.98 -4.55
N ASP A 151 16.49 1.15 -5.55
CA ASP A 151 17.48 0.74 -6.55
C ASP A 151 18.05 1.96 -7.30
N ALA A 152 17.18 2.88 -7.72
CA ALA A 152 17.60 4.11 -8.39
C ALA A 152 18.43 5.02 -7.47
N ALA A 153 18.16 5.04 -6.17
CA ALA A 153 18.95 5.79 -5.20
C ALA A 153 20.32 5.15 -4.96
N LEU A 154 20.40 3.83 -4.82
CA LEU A 154 21.67 3.09 -4.69
C LEU A 154 22.54 3.30 -5.93
N ALA A 155 21.98 3.10 -7.13
CA ALA A 155 22.69 3.28 -8.39
C ALA A 155 23.21 4.71 -8.59
N ARG A 156 22.38 5.72 -8.33
CA ARG A 156 22.75 7.13 -8.43
C ARG A 156 23.90 7.52 -7.50
N ASN A 157 23.99 6.90 -6.33
CA ASN A 157 25.06 7.12 -5.36
C ASN A 157 26.26 6.17 -5.55
N GLY A 158 26.25 5.31 -6.58
CA GLY A 158 27.31 4.35 -6.85
C GLY A 158 27.46 3.26 -5.77
N ILE A 159 26.40 2.96 -5.03
CA ILE A 159 26.45 2.03 -3.89
C ILE A 159 26.24 0.60 -4.35
N GLN A 160 27.16 -0.28 -3.98
CA GLN A 160 27.02 -1.73 -4.18
C GLN A 160 26.64 -2.38 -2.84
N ALA A 161 25.38 -2.75 -2.72
CA ALA A 161 24.86 -3.47 -1.56
C ALA A 161 24.59 -4.94 -1.90
N ASN A 162 24.67 -5.81 -0.90
CA ASN A 162 24.35 -7.22 -1.03
C ASN A 162 22.91 -7.48 -0.58
N ILE A 163 21.99 -7.68 -1.53
CA ILE A 163 20.59 -7.99 -1.23
C ILE A 163 20.52 -9.46 -0.81
N VAL A 164 20.43 -9.69 0.50
CA VAL A 164 20.45 -11.05 1.08
C VAL A 164 19.07 -11.66 1.18
N GLN A 165 18.02 -10.84 1.07
CA GLN A 165 16.64 -11.29 1.07
C GLN A 165 15.72 -10.31 0.35
N GLU A 166 14.75 -10.87 -0.37
CA GLU A 166 13.59 -10.16 -0.92
C GLU A 166 12.30 -10.67 -0.26
N ILE A 167 11.38 -9.76 0.10
CA ILE A 167 10.13 -10.07 0.78
C ILE A 167 8.94 -9.32 0.16
N GLY A 168 7.76 -9.92 0.13
CA GLY A 168 6.57 -9.23 -0.40
C GLY A 168 5.98 -8.21 0.57
N HIS A 169 5.68 -8.64 1.80
CA HIS A 169 4.91 -7.83 2.76
C HIS A 169 5.82 -6.92 3.62
N PRO A 170 5.61 -5.58 3.65
CA PRO A 170 6.48 -4.65 4.39
C PRO A 170 6.64 -4.96 5.89
N ALA A 171 5.60 -5.49 6.55
CA ALA A 171 5.65 -5.83 7.96
C ALA A 171 6.74 -6.87 8.29
N THR A 172 7.13 -7.70 7.33
CA THR A 172 8.19 -8.72 7.47
C THR A 172 9.59 -8.11 7.59
N LEU A 173 9.80 -6.84 7.19
CA LEU A 173 11.11 -6.18 7.31
C LEU A 173 11.58 -6.09 8.77
N PHE A 174 10.67 -5.74 9.68
CA PHE A 174 10.98 -5.56 11.10
C PHE A 174 11.54 -6.81 11.78
N PRO A 175 10.86 -7.98 11.76
CA PRO A 175 11.40 -9.19 12.37
C PRO A 175 12.69 -9.68 11.68
N MET A 176 12.86 -9.45 10.37
CA MET A 176 14.08 -9.83 9.65
C MET A 176 15.30 -9.02 10.11
N VAL A 177 15.12 -7.70 10.26
CA VAL A 177 16.16 -6.82 10.79
C VAL A 177 16.40 -7.08 12.28
N ALA A 178 15.34 -7.32 13.06
CA ALA A 178 15.45 -7.69 14.47
C ALA A 178 16.20 -9.03 14.67
N ALA A 179 16.07 -9.98 13.74
CA ALA A 179 16.81 -11.23 13.74
C ALA A 179 18.27 -11.09 13.26
N GLY A 180 18.72 -9.88 12.89
CA GLY A 180 20.10 -9.62 12.48
C GLY A 180 20.46 -10.06 11.07
N ILE A 181 19.48 -10.32 10.20
CA ILE A 181 19.72 -10.80 8.82
C ILE A 181 20.38 -9.71 7.96
N GLY A 182 20.05 -8.45 8.21
CA GLY A 182 20.58 -7.29 7.51
C GLY A 182 19.94 -6.00 8.00
N ILE A 183 20.11 -4.93 7.23
CA ILE A 183 19.42 -3.65 7.39
C ILE A 183 18.41 -3.47 6.25
N SER A 184 17.48 -2.53 6.37
CA SER A 184 16.46 -2.27 5.36
C SER A 184 16.27 -0.77 5.14
N ILE A 185 15.61 -0.43 4.02
CA ILE A 185 15.19 0.93 3.69
C ILE A 185 13.68 0.87 3.43
N LEU A 186 12.92 1.73 4.10
CA LEU A 186 11.45 1.70 4.06
C LEU A 186 10.86 3.11 4.09
N PRO A 187 9.69 3.35 3.46
CA PRO A 187 9.03 4.64 3.51
C PRO A 187 8.52 4.94 4.92
N ALA A 188 8.36 6.22 5.28
CA ALA A 188 7.87 6.64 6.61
C ALA A 188 6.53 5.97 7.00
N LEU A 189 5.62 5.80 6.04
CA LEU A 189 4.35 5.11 6.21
C LEU A 189 4.50 3.62 6.50
N ALA A 190 5.68 3.00 6.41
CA ALA A 190 5.90 1.63 6.87
C ALA A 190 6.24 1.55 8.37
N LEU A 191 6.47 2.69 9.05
CA LEU A 191 6.79 2.70 10.47
C LEU A 191 5.59 2.22 11.31
N PRO A 192 5.81 1.42 12.36
CA PRO A 192 4.73 0.86 13.16
C PRO A 192 3.84 1.96 13.74
N LEU A 193 2.53 1.71 13.76
CA LEU A 193 1.59 2.59 14.46
C LEU A 193 1.79 2.42 15.98
N PRO A 194 1.61 3.48 16.78
CA PRO A 194 1.47 3.33 18.22
C PRO A 194 0.31 2.37 18.54
N GLU A 195 0.47 1.51 19.53
CA GLU A 195 -0.56 0.54 19.95
C GLU A 195 -1.83 1.28 20.40
N VAL A 196 -2.84 1.33 19.53
CA VAL A 196 -4.15 1.93 19.83
C VAL A 196 -5.27 0.89 19.91
N ALA A 197 -4.98 -0.37 19.60
CA ALA A 197 -5.96 -1.45 19.62
C ALA A 197 -5.73 -2.37 20.83
N HIS A 198 -6.74 -2.51 21.69
CA HIS A 198 -6.75 -3.52 22.73
C HIS A 198 -7.12 -4.88 22.12
N CYS A 199 -6.13 -5.75 21.93
CA CYS A 199 -6.39 -7.17 21.67
C CYS A 199 -6.74 -7.85 23.00
N GLY A 200 -8.03 -7.84 23.36
CA GLY A 200 -8.52 -8.58 24.51
C GLY A 200 -8.24 -10.08 24.29
N LYS A 201 -7.71 -10.78 25.30
CA LYS A 201 -7.52 -12.24 25.30
C LYS A 201 -8.87 -12.99 25.44
N ALA A 202 -9.90 -12.52 24.74
CA ALA A 202 -11.17 -13.23 24.65
C ALA A 202 -10.94 -14.42 23.71
N HIS A 203 -10.80 -15.61 24.29
CA HIS A 203 -10.94 -16.83 23.51
C HIS A 203 -12.38 -16.89 22.98
N TYR A 204 -12.55 -17.22 21.70
CA TYR A 204 -13.86 -17.54 21.16
C TYR A 204 -14.45 -18.66 22.03
N ALA A 205 -15.63 -18.43 22.61
CA ALA A 205 -16.32 -19.47 23.36
C ALA A 205 -16.59 -20.66 22.42
N GLY A 206 -15.91 -21.79 22.64
CA GLY A 206 -16.06 -23.00 21.83
C GLY A 206 -14.80 -23.53 21.13
N CYS A 207 -13.60 -23.01 21.44
CA CYS A 207 -12.33 -23.67 21.10
C CYS A 207 -11.74 -24.42 22.31
#